data_AF-A0A286C4Q7-F1
#
_entry.id   AF-A0A286C4Q7-F1
#
_cell.length_a   1.000
_cell.length_b   1.000
_cell.length_c   1.000
_cell.angle_alpha   90.00
_cell.angle_beta   90.00
_cell.angle_gamma   90.00
#
_symmetry.space_group_name_H-M   'P 1'
#
loop_
_entity.id
_entity.type
_entity.pdbx_description
1 polymer ?
#
loop_
_entity_poly.entity_id
_entity_poly.type
_entity_poly.pdbx_seq_one_letter_code
_entity_poly.pdbx_strand_id
1 'polypeptide(L)'
;MRTPHVHAVVIKAWADGAQIQIKERGKWVDYRIDSAPHWVPAMEYRVKPETLRYRVALHKQIHFGGFFTGVVSNDDGAVVVEGCATFVRWLTNWVEVEV
;
A
#
# COMPACT_ATOMS: atom_id res chain seq x y z
N MET A 1 31.96 -19.47 -8.74
CA MET A 1 31.20 -18.41 -8.06
C MET A 1 30.28 -19.06 -7.03
N ARG A 2 30.08 -18.46 -5.85
CA ARG A 2 29.08 -18.96 -4.89
C ARG A 2 27.73 -18.35 -5.25
N THR A 3 26.70 -19.20 -5.39
CA THR A 3 25.33 -18.76 -5.63
C THR A 3 24.75 -18.21 -4.32
N PRO A 4 24.20 -16.99 -4.29
CA PRO A 4 23.49 -16.48 -3.11
C PRO A 4 22.34 -17.40 -2.69
N HIS A 5 22.03 -17.42 -1.39
CA HIS A 5 20.83 -18.10 -0.89
C HIS A 5 19.58 -17.50 -1.56
N VAL A 6 18.53 -18.30 -1.77
CA VAL A 6 17.27 -17.85 -2.42
C VAL A 6 16.67 -16.61 -1.73
N HIS A 7 16.85 -16.50 -0.42
CA HIS A 7 16.35 -15.39 0.39
C HIS A 7 17.37 -14.28 0.63
N ALA A 8 18.55 -14.31 0.01
CA ALA A 8 19.65 -13.41 0.33
C ALA A 8 19.26 -11.92 0.26
N VAL A 9 18.43 -11.54 -0.71
CA VAL A 9 17.91 -10.17 -0.87
C VAL A 9 16.98 -9.80 0.29
N VAL A 10 16.04 -10.68 0.64
CA VAL A 10 15.06 -10.43 1.72
C VAL A 10 15.74 -10.43 3.09
N ILE A 11 16.72 -11.33 3.30
CA ILE A 11 17.56 -11.38 4.50
C ILE A 11 18.29 -10.05 4.68
N LYS A 12 18.92 -9.54 3.62
CA LYS A 12 19.64 -8.27 3.68
C LYS A 12 18.68 -7.12 4.00
N ALA A 13 17.55 -7.02 3.31
CA ALA A 13 16.56 -5.97 3.56
C ALA A 13 16.03 -6.02 5.00
N TRP A 14 15.74 -7.21 5.53
CA TRP A 14 15.35 -7.39 6.93
C TRP A 14 16.46 -6.98 7.90
N ALA A 15 17.71 -7.33 7.62
CA ALA A 15 18.87 -6.91 8.41
C ALA A 15 19.08 -5.37 8.38
N ASP A 16 18.72 -4.73 7.27
CA ASP A 16 18.70 -3.27 7.10
C ASP A 16 17.45 -2.60 7.75
N GLY A 17 16.57 -3.39 8.39
CA GLY A 17 15.40 -2.90 9.14
C GLY A 17 14.07 -2.91 8.37
N ALA A 18 14.02 -3.49 7.17
CA ALA A 18 12.77 -3.58 6.41
C ALA A 18 11.78 -4.56 7.06
N GLN A 19 10.50 -4.20 7.04
CA GLN A 19 9.43 -5.14 7.36
C GLN A 19 9.33 -6.19 6.24
N ILE A 20 9.17 -7.46 6.61
CA ILE A 20 9.03 -8.56 5.64
C ILE A 20 7.67 -9.24 5.82
N GLN A 21 7.25 -9.96 4.79
CA GLN A 21 6.07 -10.81 4.79
C GLN A 21 6.47 -12.24 4.45
N ILE A 22 5.74 -13.17 5.05
CA ILE A 22 5.78 -14.60 4.73
C ILE A 22 4.47 -14.99 4.06
N LYS A 23 4.51 -15.91 3.11
CA LYS A 23 3.30 -16.42 2.48
C LYS A 23 2.75 -17.60 3.27
N GLU A 24 1.59 -17.39 3.87
CA GLU A 24 0.85 -18.40 4.62
C GLU A 24 -0.49 -18.68 3.95
N ARG A 25 -0.75 -19.95 3.62
CA ARG A 25 -2.03 -20.39 3.01
C ARG A 25 -2.42 -19.55 1.79
N GLY A 26 -1.43 -19.18 0.97
CA GLY A 26 -1.61 -18.37 -0.25
C GLY A 26 -1.75 -16.87 -0.03
N LYS A 27 -1.65 -16.37 1.21
CA LYS A 27 -1.73 -14.94 1.55
C LYS A 27 -0.41 -14.45 2.13
N TRP A 28 -0.02 -13.23 1.78
CA TRP A 28 1.09 -12.56 2.44
C TRP A 28 0.64 -12.04 3.79
N VAL A 29 1.40 -12.38 4.83
CA VAL A 29 1.16 -11.91 6.20
C VAL A 29 2.42 -11.25 6.73
N ASP A 30 2.25 -10.16 7.47
CA ASP A 30 3.35 -9.45 8.11
C ASP A 30 4.07 -10.38 9.10
N TYR A 31 5.38 -10.49 8.94
CA TYR A 31 6.20 -11.24 9.87
C TYR A 31 6.26 -10.48 11.20
N ARG A 32 5.86 -11.14 12.30
CA ARG A 32 5.87 -10.57 13.64
C ARG A 32 7.21 -10.87 14.32
N ILE A 33 7.77 -9.86 14.96
CA ILE A 33 9.19 -9.75 15.39
C ILE A 33 9.53 -10.54 16.67
N ASP A 34 8.60 -11.32 17.20
CA ASP A 34 8.82 -12.09 18.44
C ASP A 34 9.83 -13.23 18.30
N SER A 35 10.28 -13.57 17.08
CA SER A 35 11.42 -14.46 16.84
C SER A 35 12.15 -14.11 15.54
N ALA A 36 13.43 -14.48 15.43
CA ALA A 36 14.19 -14.31 14.20
C ALA A 36 13.63 -15.26 13.10
N PRO A 37 13.53 -14.80 11.83
CA PRO A 37 13.02 -15.63 10.75
C PRO A 37 13.89 -16.88 10.54
N HIS A 38 13.23 -18.04 10.50
CA HIS A 38 13.88 -19.35 10.29
C HIS A 38 14.43 -19.55 8.86
N TRP A 39 14.13 -18.65 7.93
CA TRP A 39 14.57 -18.66 6.52
C TRP A 39 14.50 -20.04 5.84
N VAL A 40 13.34 -20.68 5.90
CA VAL A 40 13.15 -22.00 5.29
C VAL A 40 13.19 -21.88 3.76
N PRO A 41 14.05 -22.63 3.04
CA PRO A 41 14.16 -22.50 1.58
C PRO A 41 12.86 -22.75 0.82
N ALA A 42 11.97 -23.59 1.35
CA ALA A 42 10.67 -23.92 0.77
C ALA A 42 9.57 -22.87 1.04
N MET A 43 9.82 -21.89 1.91
CA MET A 43 8.86 -20.83 2.22
C MET A 43 9.13 -19.59 1.36
N GLU A 44 8.06 -18.91 0.97
CA GLU A 44 8.14 -17.67 0.22
C GLU A 44 8.16 -16.49 1.19
N TYR A 45 9.20 -15.65 1.05
CA TYR A 45 9.36 -14.41 1.78
C TYR A 45 9.45 -13.25 0.79
N ARG A 46 8.97 -12.08 1.18
CA ARG A 46 9.20 -10.83 0.45
C ARG A 46 9.42 -9.68 1.42
N VAL A 47 10.06 -8.62 0.93
CA VAL A 47 9.98 -7.32 1.61
C VAL A 47 8.54 -6.85 1.52
N LYS A 48 7.99 -6.35 2.63
CA LYS A 48 6.63 -5.81 2.64
C LYS A 48 6.56 -4.67 1.62
N PRO A 49 5.66 -4.74 0.64
CA PRO A 49 5.52 -3.68 -0.34
C PRO A 49 5.03 -2.41 0.33
N GLU A 50 5.42 -1.26 -0.22
CA GLU A 50 4.78 0.00 0.14
C GLU A 50 3.34 -0.02 -0.37
N THR A 51 2.43 0.59 0.39
CA THR A 51 1.03 0.68 0.00
C THR A 51 0.60 2.13 -0.16
N LEU A 52 -0.15 2.39 -1.23
CA LEU A 52 -0.80 3.67 -1.48
C LEU A 52 -2.29 3.54 -1.17
N ARG A 53 -2.75 4.30 -0.16
CA ARG A 53 -4.16 4.44 0.19
C ARG A 53 -4.73 5.67 -0.50
N TYR A 54 -5.84 5.55 -1.21
CA TYR A 54 -6.49 6.67 -1.89
C TYR A 54 -8.00 6.49 -2.09
N ARG A 55 -8.71 7.59 -2.38
CA ARG A 55 -10.08 7.55 -2.94
C ARG A 55 -10.28 8.67 -3.95
N VAL A 56 -11.24 8.50 -4.85
CA VAL A 56 -11.50 9.42 -5.97
C VAL A 56 -12.80 10.19 -5.75
N ALA A 57 -12.74 11.52 -5.79
CA ALA A 57 -13.90 12.41 -5.75
C ALA A 57 -14.33 12.82 -7.17
N LEU A 58 -15.64 12.99 -7.33
CA LEU A 58 -16.23 13.71 -8.47
C LEU A 58 -16.50 15.16 -8.05
N HIS A 59 -16.05 16.09 -8.88
CA HIS A 59 -16.32 17.51 -8.73
C HIS A 59 -17.09 18.07 -9.93
N LYS A 60 -17.84 19.13 -9.71
CA LYS A 60 -18.51 19.94 -10.72
C LYS A 60 -18.01 21.39 -10.66
N GLN A 61 -17.54 21.90 -11.77
CA GLN A 61 -17.11 23.29 -11.90
C GLN A 61 -18.31 24.23 -11.77
N ILE A 62 -18.15 25.27 -10.95
CA ILE A 62 -19.23 26.22 -10.64
C ILE A 62 -19.58 27.09 -11.86
N HIS A 63 -18.57 27.54 -12.62
CA HIS A 63 -18.78 28.54 -13.67
C HIS A 63 -19.06 27.94 -15.06
N PHE A 64 -18.54 26.76 -15.36
CA PHE A 64 -18.64 26.15 -16.71
C PHE A 64 -19.40 24.82 -16.72
N GLY A 65 -19.85 24.32 -15.56
CA GLY A 65 -20.68 23.11 -15.44
C GLY A 65 -19.97 21.78 -15.75
N GLY A 66 -18.69 21.81 -16.15
CA GLY A 66 -17.89 20.61 -16.43
C GLY A 66 -17.57 19.80 -15.17
N PHE A 67 -17.29 18.51 -15.35
CA PHE A 67 -16.89 17.61 -14.28
C PHE A 67 -15.39 17.32 -14.32
N PHE A 68 -14.80 17.09 -13.16
CA PHE A 68 -13.42 16.62 -13.04
C PHE A 68 -13.29 15.70 -11.82
N THR A 69 -12.19 14.94 -11.78
CA THR A 69 -11.87 14.06 -10.65
C THR A 69 -10.74 14.62 -9.82
N GLY A 70 -10.80 14.36 -8.51
CA GLY A 70 -9.73 14.62 -7.56
C GLY A 70 -9.35 13.34 -6.83
N VAL A 71 -8.07 13.17 -6.50
CA VAL A 71 -7.57 12.03 -5.71
C VAL A 71 -7.11 12.55 -4.36
N VAL A 72 -7.50 11.87 -3.28
CA VAL A 72 -7.01 12.14 -1.94
C VAL A 72 -6.41 10.87 -1.35
N SER A 73 -5.34 11.02 -0.59
CA SER A 73 -4.57 9.89 -0.01
C SER A 73 -4.65 9.80 1.51
N ASN A 74 -5.36 10.72 2.17
CA ASN A 74 -5.49 10.75 3.62
C ASN A 74 -6.84 11.34 4.05
N ASP A 75 -7.23 11.04 5.29
CA ASP A 75 -8.53 11.40 5.85
C ASP A 75 -8.71 12.94 5.96
N ASP A 76 -7.66 13.70 6.27
CA ASP A 76 -7.72 15.17 6.35
C ASP A 76 -8.02 15.82 4.98
N GLY A 77 -7.32 15.39 3.93
CA GLY A 77 -7.58 15.85 2.56
C GLY A 77 -8.98 15.47 2.09
N ALA A 78 -9.48 14.34 2.58
CA ALA A 78 -10.84 13.88 2.36
C ALA A 78 -11.90 14.84 2.95
N VAL A 79 -11.68 15.34 4.17
CA VAL A 79 -12.54 16.36 4.81
C VAL A 79 -12.49 17.68 4.04
N VAL A 80 -11.30 18.11 3.61
CA VAL A 80 -11.14 19.33 2.79
C VAL A 80 -11.92 19.22 1.48
N VAL A 81 -11.84 18.08 0.80
CA VAL A 81 -12.59 17.84 -0.43
C VAL A 81 -14.09 17.84 -0.20
N GLU A 82 -14.59 17.21 0.86
CA GLU A 82 -16.03 17.21 1.19
C GLU A 82 -16.57 18.62 1.48
N GLY A 83 -15.74 19.51 2.04
CA GLY A 83 -16.09 20.90 2.30
C GLY A 83 -16.05 21.81 1.07
N CYS A 84 -15.50 21.35 -0.05
CA CYS A 84 -15.38 22.16 -1.26
C CYS A 84 -16.74 22.34 -1.96
N ALA A 85 -17.07 23.57 -2.35
CA ALA A 85 -18.30 23.87 -3.09
C ALA A 85 -18.44 23.15 -4.46
N THR A 86 -17.33 22.62 -4.98
CA THR A 86 -17.31 21.83 -6.22
C THR A 86 -17.56 20.34 -5.98
N PHE A 87 -17.54 19.85 -4.75
CA PHE A 87 -17.68 18.43 -4.44
C PHE A 87 -19.09 17.92 -4.73
N VAL A 88 -19.17 16.76 -5.38
CA VAL A 88 -20.45 16.11 -5.70
C VAL A 88 -20.61 14.82 -4.89
N ARG A 89 -19.64 13.91 -5.01
CA ARG A 89 -19.62 12.62 -4.31
C ARG A 89 -18.28 11.92 -4.43
N TRP A 90 -18.05 10.94 -3.59
CA TRP A 90 -17.01 9.93 -3.80
C TRP A 90 -17.41 8.94 -4.90
N LEU A 91 -16.49 8.66 -5.81
CA LEU A 91 -16.63 7.63 -6.85
C LEU A 91 -16.15 6.26 -6.37
N THR A 92 -15.25 6.24 -5.38
CA THR A 92 -14.71 5.03 -4.78
C THR A 92 -14.75 5.14 -3.26
N ASN A 93 -14.79 3.99 -2.59
CA ASN A 93 -14.33 3.91 -1.20
C ASN A 93 -12.81 4.12 -1.13
N TRP A 94 -12.24 4.07 0.07
CA TRP A 94 -10.79 3.92 0.23
C TRP A 94 -10.31 2.65 -0.47
N VAL A 95 -9.28 2.81 -1.29
CA VAL A 95 -8.58 1.76 -2.03
C VAL A 95 -7.15 1.72 -1.51
N GLU A 96 -6.62 0.52 -1.30
CA GLU A 96 -5.21 0.28 -0.99
C GLU A 96 -4.58 -0.53 -2.12
N VAL A 97 -3.45 -0.08 -2.63
CA VAL A 97 -2.69 -0.76 -3.69
C VAL A 97 -1.22 -0.87 -3.31
N GLU A 98 -0.61 -2.02 -3.60
CA GLU A 98 0.86 -2.20 -3.50
C GLU A 98 1.54 -1.41 -4.64
N VAL A 99 2.64 -0.69 -4.34
CA VAL A 99 3.42 0.10 -5.31
C VAL A 99 4.87 -0.36 -5.43
#